data_AF-A0A6J4Q4Q9-F1
#
_entry.id   AF-A0A6J4Q4Q9-F1
#
_cell.length_a   1.000
_cell.length_b   1.000
_cell.length_c   1.000
_cell.angle_alpha   90.00
_cell.angle_beta   90.00
_cell.angle_gamma   90.00
#
_symmetry.space_group_name_H-M   'P 1'
#
loop_
_entity.id
_entity.type
_entity.pdbx_description
1 polymer ?
#
loop_
_entity_poly.entity_id
_entity_poly.type
_entity_poly.pdbx_seq_one_letter_code
_entity_poly.pdbx_strand_id
1 'polypeptide(L)'
;MAEQAGMSEDEIERVQQFESEDEQRAAALRFAREVVEYRGHPSDGSFNEAREAGYTDEQIIEMVATVVLATFTNYMNDFMQTEVDLPVREPIQSS
;
A
#
# COMPACT_ATOMS: atom_id res chain seq x y z
N MET A 1 0.40 6.07 10.64
CA MET A 1 1.24 6.67 9.57
C MET A 1 0.50 7.80 8.86
N ALA A 2 -0.68 7.58 8.26
CA ALA A 2 -1.42 8.62 7.52
C ALA A 2 -1.86 9.84 8.37
N GLU A 3 -2.35 9.62 9.59
CA GLU A 3 -2.74 10.73 10.49
C GLU A 3 -1.55 11.55 11.01
N GLN A 4 -0.36 10.96 11.11
CA GLN A 4 0.86 11.67 11.54
C GLN A 4 1.44 12.57 10.43
N ALA A 5 0.97 12.44 9.19
CA ALA A 5 1.46 13.19 8.04
C ALA A 5 0.60 14.42 7.69
N GLY A 6 -0.50 14.69 8.42
CA GLY A 6 -1.36 15.85 8.16
C GLY A 6 -2.17 15.79 6.86
N MET A 7 -2.46 14.57 6.38
CA MET A 7 -3.18 14.32 5.14
C MET A 7 -4.68 14.64 5.28
N SER A 8 -5.28 15.23 4.24
CA SER A 8 -6.73 15.51 4.21
C SER A 8 -7.55 14.21 4.15
N GLU A 9 -8.82 14.22 4.60
CA GLU A 9 -9.66 12.99 4.60
C GLU A 9 -9.80 12.36 3.20
N ASP A 10 -9.94 13.17 2.16
CA ASP A 10 -9.99 12.70 0.77
C ASP A 10 -8.68 12.03 0.33
N GLU A 11 -7.54 12.49 0.85
CA GLU A 11 -6.22 11.93 0.56
C GLU A 11 -6.00 10.63 1.34
N ILE A 12 -6.56 10.51 2.55
CA ILE A 12 -6.59 9.27 3.32
C ILE A 12 -7.44 8.22 2.61
N GLU A 13 -8.62 8.58 2.09
CA GLU A 13 -9.50 7.67 1.35
C GLU A 13 -8.85 7.17 0.05
N ARG A 14 -8.22 8.07 -0.73
CA ARG A 14 -7.50 7.68 -1.95
C ARG A 14 -6.30 6.78 -1.68
N VAL A 15 -5.55 7.04 -0.60
CA VAL A 15 -4.46 6.15 -0.17
C VAL A 15 -4.99 4.79 0.25
N GLN A 16 -6.16 4.71 0.88
CA GLN A 16 -6.81 3.45 1.22
C GLN A 16 -7.28 2.67 -0.01
N GLN A 17 -7.63 3.37 -1.09
CA GLN A 17 -8.03 2.76 -2.36
C GLN A 17 -6.85 2.44 -3.29
N PHE A 18 -5.61 2.79 -2.91
CA PHE A 18 -4.43 2.66 -3.76
C PHE A 18 -4.55 3.47 -5.07
N GLU A 19 -5.16 4.65 -5.03
CA GLU A 19 -5.39 5.50 -6.21
C GLU A 19 -4.55 6.78 -6.19
N SER A 20 -4.12 7.23 -7.37
CA SER A 20 -3.41 8.50 -7.56
C SER A 20 -3.74 9.08 -8.93
N GLU A 21 -3.86 10.41 -9.04
CA GLU A 21 -4.00 11.12 -10.32
C GLU A 21 -2.68 11.15 -11.11
N ASP A 22 -1.55 10.87 -10.45
CA ASP A 22 -0.26 10.69 -11.08
C ASP A 22 -0.15 9.23 -11.57
N GLU A 23 -0.10 9.04 -12.88
CA GLU A 23 -0.09 7.70 -13.50
C GLU A 23 1.08 6.84 -13.05
N GLN A 24 2.25 7.46 -12.79
CA GLN A 24 3.41 6.75 -12.28
C GLN A 24 3.16 6.26 -10.86
N ARG A 25 2.67 7.13 -9.97
CA ARG A 25 2.30 6.72 -8.60
C ARG A 25 1.17 5.69 -8.59
N ALA A 26 0.19 5.81 -9.48
CA ALA A 26 -0.89 4.85 -9.60
C ALA A 26 -0.38 3.45 -9.95
N ALA A 27 0.63 3.34 -10.81
CA ALA A 27 1.28 2.06 -11.12
C ALA A 27 1.99 1.46 -9.89
N ALA A 28 2.70 2.27 -9.11
CA ALA A 28 3.32 1.81 -7.86
C ALA A 28 2.29 1.34 -6.83
N LEU A 29 1.16 2.04 -6.70
CA LEU A 29 0.09 1.66 -5.79
C LEU A 29 -0.59 0.36 -6.20
N ARG A 30 -0.86 0.15 -7.50
CA ARG A 30 -1.36 -1.14 -8.02
C ARG A 30 -0.38 -2.28 -7.74
N PHE A 31 0.91 -2.05 -8.01
CA PHE A 31 1.95 -3.05 -7.73
C PHE A 31 2.01 -3.40 -6.23
N ALA A 32 2.05 -2.39 -5.35
CA ALA A 32 2.06 -2.61 -3.90
C ALA A 32 0.81 -3.35 -3.41
N ARG A 33 -0.37 -3.03 -3.96
CA ARG A 33 -1.62 -3.73 -3.66
C ARG A 33 -1.52 -5.22 -4.01
N GLU A 34 -1.01 -5.56 -5.19
CA GLU A 34 -0.83 -6.96 -5.56
C GLU A 34 0.18 -7.70 -4.68
N VAL A 35 1.29 -7.04 -4.29
CA VAL A 35 2.25 -7.63 -3.35
C VAL A 35 1.56 -8.00 -2.02
N VAL A 36 0.66 -7.14 -1.52
CA VAL A 36 -0.13 -7.44 -0.32
C VAL A 36 -1.13 -8.58 -0.56
N GLU A 37 -1.99 -8.45 -1.59
CA GLU A 37 -3.08 -9.40 -1.87
C GLU A 37 -2.56 -10.81 -2.18
N TYR A 38 -1.49 -10.90 -2.98
CA TYR A 38 -0.87 -12.16 -3.39
C TYR A 38 0.35 -12.56 -2.56
N ARG A 39 0.53 -11.93 -1.38
CA ARG A 39 1.56 -12.28 -0.38
C ARG A 39 2.96 -12.39 -0.99
N GLY A 40 3.38 -11.37 -1.74
CA GLY A 40 4.70 -11.30 -2.35
C GLY A 40 4.81 -11.90 -3.75
N HIS A 41 3.69 -12.31 -4.37
CA HIS A 41 3.68 -12.90 -5.71
C HIS A 41 2.84 -12.05 -6.70
N PRO A 42 3.21 -10.78 -6.95
CA PRO A 42 2.53 -9.97 -7.96
C PRO A 42 2.73 -10.57 -9.36
N SER A 43 1.83 -10.26 -10.29
CA SER A 43 1.88 -10.81 -11.64
C SER A 43 3.05 -10.21 -12.46
N ASP A 44 3.51 -10.95 -13.49
CA ASP A 44 4.49 -10.42 -14.46
C ASP A 44 3.98 -9.14 -15.14
N GLY A 45 2.66 -9.03 -15.34
CA GLY A 45 2.02 -7.83 -15.89
C GLY A 45 2.25 -6.61 -15.00
N SER A 46 2.15 -6.78 -13.68
CA SER A 46 2.28 -5.70 -12.70
C SER A 46 3.73 -5.26 -12.54
N PHE A 47 4.69 -6.18 -12.69
CA PHE A 47 6.10 -5.82 -12.84
C PHE A 47 6.35 -5.00 -14.10
N ASN A 48 5.74 -5.39 -15.22
CA ASN A 48 5.91 -4.67 -16.49
C ASN A 48 5.27 -3.28 -16.43
N GLU A 49 4.07 -3.14 -15.88
CA GLU A 49 3.41 -1.85 -15.68
C GLU A 49 4.28 -0.90 -14.83
N ALA A 50 4.89 -1.39 -13.74
CA ALA A 50 5.78 -0.58 -12.92
C ALA A 50 7.02 -0.09 -13.71
N ARG A 51 7.61 -0.96 -14.54
CA ARG A 51 8.74 -0.56 -15.41
C ARG A 51 8.33 0.44 -16.48
N GLU A 52 7.17 0.23 -17.12
CA GLU A 52 6.63 1.14 -18.13
C GLU A 52 6.29 2.52 -17.55
N ALA A 53 5.86 2.56 -16.29
CA ALA A 53 5.69 3.78 -15.51
C ALA A 53 7.04 4.47 -15.15
N GLY A 54 8.18 3.87 -15.48
CA GLY A 54 9.51 4.45 -15.31
C GLY A 54 10.24 4.06 -14.03
N TYR A 55 9.76 3.07 -13.27
CA TYR A 55 10.48 2.56 -12.11
C TYR A 55 11.60 1.62 -12.50
N THR A 56 12.75 1.75 -11.84
CA THR A 56 13.86 0.81 -11.99
C THR A 56 13.61 -0.47 -11.18
N ASP A 57 14.33 -1.56 -11.50
CA ASP A 57 14.23 -2.80 -10.73
C ASP A 57 14.58 -2.58 -9.25
N GLU A 58 15.54 -1.70 -8.93
CA GLU A 58 15.89 -1.34 -7.55
C GLU A 58 14.72 -0.65 -6.83
N GLN A 59 14.02 0.26 -7.50
CA GLN A 59 12.85 0.93 -6.93
C GLN A 59 11.70 -0.05 -6.72
N ILE A 60 11.49 -1.00 -7.63
CA ILE A 60 10.50 -2.06 -7.47
C ILE A 60 10.84 -2.96 -6.25
N ILE A 61 12.11 -3.31 -6.07
CA ILE A 61 12.57 -4.05 -4.88
C ILE A 61 12.33 -3.24 -3.60
N GLU A 62 12.59 -1.94 -3.62
CA GLU A 62 12.31 -1.04 -2.49
C GLU A 62 10.81 -0.96 -2.16
N MET A 63 9.93 -0.97 -3.16
CA MET A 63 8.48 -1.06 -2.94
C MET A 63 8.11 -2.36 -2.21
N VAL A 64 8.64 -3.51 -2.66
CA VAL A 64 8.41 -4.79 -1.98
C VAL A 64 8.91 -4.76 -0.55
N ALA A 65 10.14 -4.26 -0.32
CA ALA A 65 10.70 -4.13 1.02
C ALA A 65 9.82 -3.25 1.93
N THR A 66 9.31 -2.15 1.40
CA THR A 66 8.39 -1.25 2.10
C THR A 66 7.09 -1.95 2.49
N VAL A 67 6.49 -2.70 1.55
CA VAL A 67 5.27 -3.48 1.81
C VAL A 67 5.50 -4.56 2.88
N VAL A 68 6.64 -5.27 2.81
CA VAL A 68 7.00 -6.30 3.79
C VAL A 68 7.18 -5.68 5.18
N LEU A 69 7.90 -4.54 5.28
CA LEU A 69 8.10 -3.84 6.54
C LEU A 69 6.76 -3.39 7.15
N ALA A 70 5.87 -2.80 6.34
CA ALA A 70 4.53 -2.40 6.78
C ALA A 70 3.69 -3.60 7.23
N THR A 71 3.76 -4.72 6.51
CA THR A 71 3.06 -5.96 6.88
C THR A 71 3.58 -6.51 8.20
N PHE A 72 4.91 -6.54 8.39
CA PHE A 72 5.54 -6.97 9.63
C PHE A 72 5.09 -6.13 10.83
N THR A 73 5.12 -4.80 10.72
CA THR A 73 4.71 -3.93 11.82
C THR A 73 3.21 -4.05 12.12
N ASN A 74 2.37 -4.18 11.08
CA ASN A 74 0.93 -4.44 11.26
C ASN A 74 0.68 -5.76 12.01
N TYR A 75 1.37 -6.84 11.64
CA TYR A 75 1.23 -8.13 12.32
C TYR A 75 1.75 -8.11 13.75
N MET A 76 2.84 -7.39 14.02
CA MET A 76 3.35 -7.23 15.38
C MET A 76 2.36 -6.45 16.25
N ASN A 77 1.76 -5.38 15.73
CA ASN A 77 0.75 -4.61 16.47
C ASN A 77 -0.48 -5.46 16.82
N ASP A 78 -1.00 -6.23 15.84
CA ASP A 78 -2.12 -7.14 16.03
C ASP A 78 -1.79 -8.27 17.02
N PHE A 79 -0.63 -8.91 16.85
CA PHE A 79 -0.16 -9.99 17.73
C PHE A 79 0.01 -9.53 19.18
N MET A 80 0.56 -8.33 19.40
CA MET A 80 0.74 -7.77 20.73
C MET A 80 -0.57 -7.27 21.35
N GLN A 81 -1.70 -7.31 20.62
CA GLN A 81 -2.97 -6.66 20.99
C GLN A 81 -2.73 -5.20 21.41
N THR A 82 -1.80 -4.53 20.73
CA THR A 82 -1.54 -3.12 21.02
C THR A 82 -2.83 -2.38 20.70
N GLU A 83 -3.44 -1.73 21.69
CA GLU A 83 -4.60 -0.88 21.45
C GLU A 83 -4.21 0.14 20.38
N VAL A 84 -4.79 -0.03 19.19
CA VAL A 84 -4.59 0.88 18.09
C VAL A 84 -5.32 2.16 18.47
N ASP A 85 -4.59 3.21 18.83
CA ASP A 85 -5.12 4.55 19.14
C ASP A 85 -5.59 5.28 17.85
N LEU A 86 -5.98 4.52 16.82
CA LEU A 86 -6.60 4.99 15.58
C LEU A 86 -8.09 4.67 15.68
N PRO A 87 -8.98 5.58 15.28
CA PRO A 87 -10.41 5.29 15.26
C PRO A 87 -10.66 4.01 14.44
N VAL A 88 -11.25 2.99 15.08
CA VAL A 88 -11.76 1.79 14.41
C VAL A 88 -12.87 2.26 13.48
N ARG A 89 -12.56 2.47 12.19
CA ARG A 89 -13.57 2.80 11.18
C ARG A 89 -14.11 1.50 10.58
N GLU A 90 -15.42 1.45 10.35
CA GLU A 90 -16.11 0.27 9.84
C GLU A 90 -15.48 -0.22 8.52
N PRO A 91 -15.43 -1.54 8.30
CA PRO A 91 -14.92 -2.09 7.04
C PRO A 91 -15.74 -1.54 5.87
N ILE A 92 -15.03 -1.11 4.82
CA ILE A 92 -15.63 -0.60 3.59
C ILE A 92 -16.50 -1.72 3.01
N GLN A 93 -17.82 -1.55 3.08
CA GLN A 93 -18.75 -2.49 2.46
C GLN A 93 -18.66 -2.33 0.94
N SER A 94 -18.19 -3.37 0.27
CA SER A 94 -18.22 -3.46 -1.20
C SER A 94 -19.69 -3.52 -1.65
N SER A 95 -20.11 -2.56 -2.48
CA SER A 95 -21.40 -2.59 -3.21
C SER A 95 -21.25 -3.26 -4.56
#